data_AF-D4D8X1-F1
#
_entry.id   AF-D4D8X1-F1
#
_cell.length_a   1.000
_cell.length_b   1.000
_cell.length_c   1.000
_cell.angle_alpha   90.00
_cell.angle_beta   90.00
_cell.angle_gamma   90.00
#
_symmetry.space_group_name_H-M   'P 1'
#
loop_
_entity.id
_entity.type
_entity.pdbx_description
1 polymer ?
#
loop_
_entity_poly.entity_id
_entity_poly.type
_entity_poly.pdbx_seq_one_letter_code
_entity_poly.pdbx_strand_id
1 'polypeptide(L)'
;MLRPSKKKKKRKEIKWILELLLLFIITHKLPDSKGEAKEIKGSLAPPGERRYHQQQQIRLSSSSTSALAYKALHRRSPPPLPVSDTSPQWSAPAAVSSILYETPVPSTKPPKRHVLNCLVQNEPGVLSRISGILAARGFNIDSLVVCNTEVEDLSRMTIVLRGLDGVVEQARRQLDDLVPVWAVLDYTDSALVQRELLLAKVSILGPEVFEELLQHHQEMSTPESDTNNPSSEEAQHREMHKVDGSLSEIADYHPNRLAASEALRHKHEHLEAITHLTHQFGGKVLDISTNNCIVELSAKPSRINSFLKLISHFGILESTRTGLMALPRSPLTSPAEEVEKEAADIVDTSTLPPG
;
A
#
# COMPACT_ATOMS: atom_id res chain seq x y z
N MET A 1 45.97 -10.03 39.03
CA MET A 1 46.31 -11.45 38.77
C MET A 1 45.08 -12.18 38.21
N LEU A 2 45.21 -12.77 37.01
CA LEU A 2 44.44 -13.89 36.38
C LEU A 2 42.90 -13.82 36.38
N ARG A 3 42.18 -13.85 35.24
CA ARG A 3 42.13 -14.92 34.22
C ARG A 3 41.54 -14.44 32.86
N PRO A 4 42.20 -14.69 31.72
CA PRO A 4 41.55 -14.75 30.41
C PRO A 4 41.80 -16.11 29.73
N SER A 5 40.87 -17.06 29.83
CA SER A 5 41.04 -18.39 29.19
C SER A 5 39.81 -18.88 28.39
N LYS A 6 38.58 -18.43 28.69
CA LYS A 6 37.38 -18.97 28.03
C LYS A 6 37.07 -18.38 26.64
N LYS A 7 37.52 -17.16 26.31
CA LYS A 7 37.21 -16.51 25.01
C LYS A 7 38.03 -17.05 23.83
N LYS A 8 39.26 -17.56 24.06
CA LYS A 8 40.11 -18.08 22.97
C LYS A 8 39.69 -19.47 22.49
N LYS A 9 39.03 -20.28 23.34
CA LYS A 9 38.60 -21.64 22.98
C LYS A 9 37.37 -21.63 22.05
N LYS A 10 36.38 -20.77 22.30
CA LYS A 10 35.19 -20.63 21.43
C LYS A 10 35.49 -20.10 20.02
N ARG A 11 36.52 -19.26 19.85
CA ARG A 11 36.91 -18.76 18.50
C ARG A 11 37.57 -19.83 17.62
N LYS A 12 38.17 -20.88 18.21
CA LYS A 12 38.78 -21.96 17.42
C LYS A 12 37.75 -22.96 16.92
N GLU A 13 36.70 -23.26 17.69
CA GLU A 13 35.62 -24.18 17.25
C GLU A 13 34.79 -23.61 16.10
N ILE A 14 34.48 -22.31 16.11
CA ILE A 14 33.70 -21.67 15.03
C ILE A 14 34.51 -21.64 13.72
N LYS A 15 35.84 -21.53 13.80
CA LYS A 15 36.71 -21.53 12.62
C LYS A 15 36.76 -22.90 11.93
N TRP A 16 36.70 -24.00 12.70
CA TRP A 16 36.62 -25.36 12.17
C TRP A 16 35.27 -25.67 11.51
N ILE A 17 34.17 -25.14 12.05
CA ILE A 17 32.82 -25.37 11.49
C ILE A 17 32.64 -24.64 10.15
N LEU A 18 33.20 -23.44 9.98
CA LEU A 18 33.15 -22.73 8.69
C LEU A 18 34.01 -23.42 7.61
N GLU A 19 35.14 -24.00 7.96
CA GLU A 19 36.03 -24.67 7.00
C GLU A 19 35.42 -25.97 6.46
N LEU A 20 34.68 -26.70 7.31
CA LEU A 20 33.92 -27.90 6.92
C LEU A 20 32.70 -27.58 6.03
N LEU A 21 32.03 -26.44 6.25
CA LEU A 21 30.93 -25.97 5.39
C LEU A 21 31.42 -25.50 4.01
N LEU A 22 32.64 -24.93 3.93
CA LEU A 22 33.23 -24.50 2.67
C LEU A 22 33.66 -25.70 1.79
N LEU A 23 34.13 -26.79 2.39
CA LEU A 23 34.44 -28.03 1.66
C LEU A 23 33.19 -28.77 1.14
N PHE A 24 32.05 -28.66 1.82
CA PHE A 24 30.80 -29.29 1.39
C PHE A 24 30.17 -28.61 0.16
N ILE A 25 30.35 -27.28 0.02
CA ILE A 25 29.85 -26.53 -1.14
C ILE A 25 30.70 -26.78 -2.40
N ILE A 26 32.01 -27.04 -2.24
CA ILE A 26 32.92 -27.30 -3.37
C ILE A 26 32.72 -28.70 -3.97
N THR A 27 32.11 -29.63 -3.24
CA THR A 27 31.98 -31.05 -3.65
C THR A 27 30.65 -31.40 -4.33
N HIS A 28 29.63 -30.54 -4.30
CA HIS A 28 28.35 -30.79 -4.97
C HIS A 28 28.18 -29.95 -6.26
N LYS A 29 28.80 -30.46 -7.33
CA LYS A 29 28.63 -29.99 -8.71
C LYS A 29 27.40 -30.66 -9.33
N LEU A 30 26.34 -29.91 -9.62
CA LEU A 30 25.18 -30.40 -10.39
C LEU A 30 25.51 -30.48 -11.89
N PRO A 31 25.02 -31.49 -12.63
CA PRO A 31 25.30 -31.66 -14.05
C PRO A 31 24.31 -30.91 -14.97
N ASP A 32 24.85 -30.38 -16.06
CA ASP A 32 24.14 -29.78 -17.20
C ASP A 32 23.26 -30.81 -17.94
N SER A 33 22.01 -30.45 -18.26
CA SER A 33 21.17 -31.20 -19.21
C SER A 33 21.01 -30.42 -20.52
N LYS A 34 21.58 -30.95 -21.60
CA LYS A 34 21.23 -30.63 -22.99
C LYS A 34 20.15 -31.61 -23.48
N GLY A 35 19.10 -31.10 -24.11
CA GLY A 35 18.13 -31.89 -24.89
C GLY A 35 17.40 -30.95 -25.86
N GLU A 36 17.90 -30.80 -27.09
CA GLU A 36 17.44 -31.46 -28.31
C GLU A 36 15.97 -31.15 -28.67
N ALA A 37 15.80 -30.18 -29.58
CA ALA A 37 14.57 -29.92 -30.30
C ALA A 37 14.44 -30.90 -31.47
N LYS A 38 13.32 -31.61 -31.58
CA LYS A 38 12.94 -32.38 -32.76
C LYS A 38 11.52 -32.03 -33.19
N GLU A 39 11.47 -31.32 -34.30
CA GLU A 39 10.29 -31.00 -35.10
C GLU A 39 9.75 -32.27 -35.76
N ILE A 40 8.47 -32.58 -35.58
CA ILE A 40 7.80 -33.67 -36.31
C ILE A 40 6.52 -33.11 -36.93
N LYS A 41 6.56 -32.91 -38.25
CA LYS A 41 5.39 -32.67 -39.10
C LYS A 41 4.59 -33.97 -39.21
N GLY A 42 3.29 -33.90 -38.93
CA GLY A 42 2.36 -35.00 -39.09
C GLY A 42 0.99 -34.48 -39.52
N SER A 43 0.75 -34.50 -40.83
CA SER A 43 -0.54 -34.29 -41.46
C SER A 43 -1.50 -35.44 -41.12
N LEU A 44 -2.74 -35.13 -40.74
CA LEU A 44 -3.84 -36.10 -40.82
C LEU A 44 -5.16 -35.38 -41.14
N ALA A 45 -5.68 -35.65 -42.34
CA ALA A 45 -7.04 -35.33 -42.75
C ALA A 45 -8.03 -36.34 -42.14
N PRO A 46 -9.28 -35.95 -41.81
CA PRO A 46 -10.31 -36.92 -41.46
C PRO A 46 -11.05 -37.44 -42.72
N PRO A 47 -11.42 -38.73 -42.75
CA PRO A 47 -12.10 -39.34 -43.90
C PRO A 47 -13.60 -39.05 -43.89
N GLY A 48 -14.17 -39.06 -45.09
CA GLY A 48 -15.59 -38.86 -45.33
C GLY A 48 -16.44 -40.07 -44.94
N GLU A 49 -17.59 -39.79 -44.33
CA GLU A 49 -18.70 -40.71 -44.19
C GLU A 49 -19.78 -40.38 -45.22
N ARG A 50 -20.03 -41.36 -46.10
CA ARG A 50 -21.18 -41.39 -47.00
C ARG A 50 -22.42 -41.78 -46.20
N ARG A 51 -23.39 -40.87 -46.07
CA ARG A 51 -24.75 -41.21 -45.65
C ARG A 51 -25.65 -41.46 -46.85
N TYR A 52 -26.35 -42.58 -46.79
CA TYR A 52 -27.38 -43.02 -47.73
C TYR A 52 -28.51 -42.00 -47.84
N HIS A 53 -28.93 -41.73 -49.09
CA HIS A 53 -30.19 -41.09 -49.39
C HIS A 53 -31.35 -41.96 -48.88
N GLN A 54 -32.08 -41.48 -47.87
CA GLN A 54 -33.48 -41.85 -47.70
C GLN A 54 -34.32 -40.60 -47.93
N GLN A 55 -34.94 -40.59 -49.10
CA GLN A 55 -35.81 -39.55 -49.61
C GLN A 55 -37.15 -39.63 -48.88
N GLN A 56 -37.31 -38.86 -47.80
CA GLN A 56 -38.64 -38.52 -47.30
C GLN A 56 -39.03 -37.16 -47.87
N GLN A 57 -39.87 -37.20 -48.90
CA GLN A 57 -40.63 -36.07 -49.36
C GLN A 57 -41.58 -35.62 -48.25
N ILE A 58 -41.17 -34.61 -47.47
CA ILE A 58 -42.08 -33.84 -46.63
C ILE A 58 -42.35 -32.53 -47.38
N ARG A 59 -43.64 -32.34 -47.63
CA ARG A 59 -44.26 -31.31 -48.46
C ARG A 59 -43.66 -29.93 -48.18
N LEU A 60 -43.33 -29.21 -49.26
CA LEU A 60 -43.09 -27.76 -49.25
C LEU A 60 -44.36 -27.06 -48.76
N SER A 61 -44.47 -26.85 -47.45
CA SER A 61 -45.30 -25.78 -46.91
C SER A 61 -44.49 -24.49 -47.05
N SER A 62 -44.84 -23.70 -48.06
CA SER A 62 -44.39 -22.33 -48.23
C SER A 62 -44.94 -21.49 -47.06
N SER A 63 -44.27 -21.54 -45.91
CA SER A 63 -44.57 -20.67 -44.78
C SER A 63 -43.82 -19.36 -44.96
N SER A 64 -44.58 -18.27 -45.05
CA SER A 64 -44.14 -16.89 -45.30
C SER A 64 -43.14 -16.34 -44.26
N THR A 65 -42.79 -17.11 -43.24
CA THR A 65 -41.85 -16.75 -42.17
C THR A 65 -40.48 -17.44 -42.28
N SER A 66 -40.33 -18.44 -43.16
CA SER A 66 -39.08 -19.21 -43.32
C SER A 66 -37.89 -18.36 -43.79
N ALA A 67 -38.14 -17.37 -44.66
CA ALA A 67 -37.12 -16.43 -45.12
C ALA A 67 -36.61 -15.50 -43.99
N LEU A 68 -37.47 -15.15 -43.04
CA LEU A 68 -37.12 -14.27 -41.92
C LEU A 68 -36.30 -15.02 -40.86
N ALA A 69 -36.64 -16.28 -40.60
CA ALA A 69 -35.86 -17.18 -39.75
C ALA A 69 -34.47 -17.49 -40.34
N TYR A 70 -34.39 -17.73 -41.66
CA TYR A 70 -33.12 -17.90 -42.36
C TYR A 70 -32.25 -16.64 -42.27
N LYS A 71 -32.85 -15.45 -42.43
CA LYS A 71 -32.15 -14.15 -42.35
C LYS A 71 -31.78 -13.76 -40.91
N ALA A 72 -32.49 -14.25 -39.90
CA ALA A 72 -32.13 -14.06 -38.48
C ALA A 72 -30.94 -14.93 -38.07
N LEU A 73 -30.92 -16.21 -38.49
CA LEU A 73 -29.83 -17.15 -38.22
C LEU A 73 -28.57 -16.86 -39.06
N HIS A 74 -28.74 -16.28 -40.26
CA HIS A 74 -27.66 -15.87 -41.15
C HIS A 74 -27.46 -14.35 -41.17
N ARG A 75 -27.92 -13.63 -40.14
CA ARG A 75 -27.52 -12.23 -39.95
C ARG A 75 -26.04 -12.27 -39.56
N ARG A 76 -25.16 -12.29 -40.57
CA ARG A 76 -23.77 -11.89 -40.40
C ARG A 76 -23.84 -10.52 -39.75
N SER A 77 -23.53 -10.44 -38.45
CA SER A 77 -23.25 -9.15 -37.82
C SER A 77 -22.30 -8.45 -38.77
N PRO A 78 -22.54 -7.18 -39.14
CA PRO A 78 -21.54 -6.42 -39.88
C PRO A 78 -20.21 -6.65 -39.16
N PRO A 79 -19.12 -6.97 -39.87
CA PRO A 79 -17.81 -6.94 -39.24
C PRO A 79 -17.71 -5.60 -38.52
N PRO A 80 -17.20 -5.56 -37.27
CA PRO A 80 -17.01 -4.29 -36.58
C PRO A 80 -16.32 -3.35 -37.56
N LEU A 81 -16.84 -2.11 -37.65
CA LEU A 81 -16.24 -1.05 -38.47
C LEU A 81 -14.73 -1.10 -38.30
N PRO A 82 -13.91 -0.90 -39.35
CA PRO A 82 -12.46 -1.01 -39.24
C PRO A 82 -11.99 -0.10 -38.11
N VAL A 83 -11.74 -0.72 -36.95
CA VAL A 83 -11.15 -0.08 -35.80
C VAL A 83 -9.72 0.12 -36.25
N SER A 84 -9.32 1.37 -36.38
CA SER A 84 -7.90 1.66 -36.57
C SER A 84 -7.20 1.11 -35.31
N ASP A 85 -6.61 -0.08 -35.40
CA ASP A 85 -5.78 -0.68 -34.34
C ASP A 85 -4.52 0.16 -34.06
N THR A 86 -4.36 1.30 -34.74
CA THR A 86 -3.51 2.39 -34.29
C THR A 86 -4.13 3.00 -33.04
N SER A 87 -3.78 2.45 -31.88
CA SER A 87 -3.67 3.24 -30.65
C SER A 87 -3.05 4.60 -31.01
N PRO A 88 -3.64 5.74 -30.62
CA PRO A 88 -3.19 7.06 -31.05
C PRO A 88 -1.68 7.19 -30.78
N GLN A 89 -0.87 7.28 -31.84
CA GLN A 89 0.56 7.45 -31.71
C GLN A 89 0.83 8.87 -31.24
N TRP A 90 1.44 9.01 -30.07
CA TRP A 90 1.81 10.32 -29.55
C TRP A 90 2.88 10.95 -30.45
N SER A 91 2.64 12.18 -30.90
CA SER A 91 3.67 12.98 -31.56
C SER A 91 4.71 13.43 -30.53
N ALA A 92 5.99 13.54 -30.91
CA ALA A 92 7.07 13.92 -29.99
C ALA A 92 6.78 15.24 -29.21
N PRO A 93 6.24 16.31 -29.84
CA PRO A 93 5.80 17.51 -29.12
C PRO A 93 4.67 17.26 -28.11
N ALA A 94 3.70 16.40 -28.45
CA ALA A 94 2.59 16.05 -27.56
C ALA A 94 3.09 15.28 -26.33
N ALA A 95 4.00 14.32 -26.54
CA ALA A 95 4.64 13.58 -25.45
C ALA A 95 5.43 14.49 -24.51
N VAL A 96 6.24 15.41 -25.06
CA VAL A 96 6.99 16.38 -24.26
C VAL A 96 6.05 17.28 -23.46
N SER A 97 4.95 17.74 -24.05
CA SER A 97 3.98 18.57 -23.33
C SER A 97 3.28 17.83 -22.19
N SER A 98 2.93 16.54 -22.36
CA SER A 98 2.36 15.70 -21.30
C SER A 98 3.37 15.50 -20.17
N ILE A 99 4.62 15.19 -20.48
CA ILE A 99 5.68 15.01 -19.47
C ILE A 99 5.85 16.29 -18.64
N LEU A 100 6.00 17.45 -19.29
CA LEU A 100 6.19 18.73 -18.59
C LEU A 100 4.98 19.12 -17.72
N TYR A 101 3.78 18.73 -18.13
CA TYR A 101 2.55 18.97 -17.38
C TYR A 101 2.42 18.05 -16.17
N GLU A 102 2.81 16.78 -16.30
CA GLU A 102 2.73 15.78 -15.22
C GLU A 102 3.90 15.87 -14.23
N THR A 103 5.03 16.48 -14.60
CA THR A 103 6.17 16.64 -13.68
C THR A 103 5.79 17.54 -12.50
N PRO A 104 5.81 17.02 -11.25
CA PRO A 104 5.47 17.84 -10.09
C PRO A 104 6.54 18.90 -9.86
N VAL A 105 6.11 20.13 -9.60
CA VAL A 105 7.02 21.22 -9.23
C VAL A 105 7.75 20.89 -7.92
N PRO A 106 9.04 21.26 -7.77
CA PRO A 106 9.76 21.04 -6.52
C PRO A 106 9.08 21.83 -5.39
N SER A 107 8.44 21.11 -4.47
CA SER A 107 7.82 21.69 -3.27
C SER A 107 8.88 22.35 -2.38
N THR A 108 8.60 23.56 -1.91
CA THR A 108 9.36 24.29 -0.89
C THR A 108 9.59 23.40 0.32
N LYS A 109 10.87 23.18 0.71
CA LYS A 109 11.30 22.22 1.74
C LYS A 109 10.42 22.32 3.00
N PRO A 110 9.52 21.35 3.28
CA PRO A 110 8.77 21.31 4.53
C PRO A 110 9.73 21.01 5.70
N PRO A 111 9.31 21.28 6.96
CA PRO A 111 10.12 20.95 8.14
C PRO A 111 10.55 19.48 8.12
N LYS A 112 11.85 19.24 8.37
CA LYS A 112 12.45 17.90 8.36
C LYS A 112 11.78 17.06 9.46
N ARG A 113 11.50 15.80 9.14
CA ARG A 113 11.02 14.82 10.12
C ARG A 113 12.23 14.19 10.78
N HIS A 114 12.29 14.26 12.09
CA HIS A 114 13.35 13.66 12.90
C HIS A 114 12.85 12.38 13.56
N VAL A 115 13.70 11.37 13.60
CA VAL A 115 13.37 10.06 14.19
C VAL A 115 14.36 9.78 15.31
N LEU A 116 13.88 9.88 16.55
CA LEU A 116 14.65 9.60 17.75
C LEU A 116 14.33 8.19 18.25
N ASN A 117 15.36 7.52 18.75
CA ASN A 117 15.25 6.22 19.40
C ASN A 117 15.78 6.32 20.83
N CYS A 118 14.89 6.14 21.80
CA CYS A 118 15.25 6.15 23.21
C CYS A 118 15.30 4.71 23.73
N LEU A 119 16.39 4.37 24.41
CA LEU A 119 16.52 3.13 25.16
C LEU A 119 16.19 3.42 26.61
N VAL A 120 15.18 2.75 27.14
CA VAL A 120 14.53 3.17 28.37
C VAL A 120 14.31 1.95 29.26
N GLN A 121 14.51 2.11 30.57
CA GLN A 121 14.21 1.08 31.54
C GLN A 121 12.69 0.89 31.64
N ASN A 122 12.23 -0.36 31.63
CA ASN A 122 10.81 -0.70 31.65
C ASN A 122 10.24 -0.66 33.08
N GLU A 123 10.13 0.54 33.65
CA GLU A 123 9.51 0.79 34.94
C GLU A 123 8.12 1.44 34.79
N PRO A 124 7.19 1.21 35.73
CA PRO A 124 5.88 1.84 35.70
C PRO A 124 5.99 3.37 35.73
N GLY A 125 5.24 4.04 34.84
CA GLY A 125 5.20 5.51 34.78
C GLY A 125 6.24 6.17 33.88
N VAL A 126 7.16 5.40 33.29
CA VAL A 126 8.21 5.98 32.41
C VAL A 126 7.65 6.56 31.12
N LEU A 127 6.66 5.90 30.50
CA LEU A 127 5.98 6.43 29.31
C LEU A 127 5.32 7.79 29.58
N SER A 128 4.65 7.93 30.72
CA SER A 128 3.99 9.17 31.13
C SER A 128 5.01 10.29 31.34
N ARG A 129 6.17 9.98 31.95
CA ARG A 129 7.25 10.95 32.15
C ARG A 129 7.82 11.47 30.83
N ILE A 130 8.14 10.56 29.89
CA ILE A 130 8.71 10.93 28.59
C ILE A 130 7.71 11.72 27.75
N SER A 131 6.47 11.24 27.64
CA SER A 131 5.41 11.96 26.92
C SER A 131 5.10 13.31 27.56
N GLY A 132 5.10 13.39 28.89
CA GLY A 132 4.87 14.62 29.65
C GLY A 132 5.95 15.67 29.42
N ILE A 133 7.23 15.29 29.36
CA ILE A 133 8.33 16.21 29.09
C ILE A 133 8.26 16.77 27.67
N LEU A 134 7.90 15.92 26.71
CA LEU A 134 7.75 16.36 25.32
C LEU A 134 6.56 17.33 25.16
N ALA A 135 5.44 17.02 25.80
CA ALA A 135 4.24 17.85 25.78
C ALA A 135 4.41 19.17 26.54
N ALA A 136 5.05 19.16 27.72
CA ALA A 136 5.26 20.35 28.55
C ALA A 136 6.13 21.42 27.85
N ARG A 137 7.00 21.00 26.94
CA ARG A 137 7.83 21.89 26.12
C ARG A 137 7.20 22.28 24.78
N GLY A 138 6.01 21.73 24.47
CA GLY A 138 5.30 22.02 23.23
C GLY A 138 5.98 21.47 21.98
N PHE A 139 6.71 20.35 22.07
CA PHE A 139 7.24 19.70 20.87
C PHE A 139 6.12 19.04 20.08
N ASN A 140 6.14 19.19 18.76
CA ASN A 140 5.16 18.57 17.88
C ASN A 140 5.52 17.10 17.61
N ILE A 141 4.85 16.19 18.32
CA ILE A 141 5.04 14.75 18.22
C ILE A 141 4.13 14.18 17.13
N ASP A 142 4.72 13.66 16.06
CA ASP A 142 3.99 12.96 15.00
C ASP A 142 3.53 11.58 15.46
N SER A 143 4.42 10.83 16.11
CA SER A 143 4.14 9.50 16.60
C SER A 143 5.12 9.13 17.71
N LEU A 144 4.63 8.44 18.74
CA LEU A 144 5.43 7.84 19.79
C LEU A 144 5.02 6.37 19.91
N VAL A 145 5.97 5.46 19.74
CA VAL A 145 5.74 4.02 19.87
C VAL A 145 6.71 3.43 20.88
N VAL A 146 6.18 2.62 21.79
CA VAL A 146 6.96 1.82 22.73
C VAL A 146 7.02 0.39 22.20
N CYS A 147 8.22 -0.15 22.08
CA CYS A 147 8.48 -1.53 21.69
C CYS A 147 9.22 -2.23 22.82
N ASN A 148 8.72 -3.37 23.27
CA ASN A 148 9.46 -4.26 24.16
C ASN A 148 10.67 -4.83 23.41
N THR A 149 11.79 -5.00 24.11
CA THR A 149 12.95 -5.69 23.57
C THR A 149 13.04 -7.11 24.15
N GLU A 150 13.87 -7.96 23.55
CA GLU A 150 14.16 -9.31 24.06
C GLU A 150 14.84 -9.33 25.44
N VAL A 151 15.34 -8.17 25.89
CA VAL A 151 15.97 -8.01 27.19
C VAL A 151 14.91 -7.55 28.18
N GLU A 152 14.75 -8.30 29.27
CA GLU A 152 13.89 -7.91 30.40
C GLU A 152 14.29 -6.53 30.94
N ASP A 153 13.30 -5.77 31.40
CA ASP A 153 13.47 -4.40 31.89
C ASP A 153 14.03 -3.37 30.88
N LEU A 154 14.12 -3.70 29.60
CA LEU A 154 14.53 -2.76 28.54
C LEU A 154 13.44 -2.59 27.48
N SER A 155 13.04 -1.35 27.28
CA SER A 155 12.08 -0.91 26.27
C SER A 155 12.74 0.05 25.30
N ARG A 156 12.39 -0.07 24.02
CA ARG A 156 12.82 0.83 22.95
C ARG A 156 11.65 1.72 22.57
N MET A 157 11.83 3.04 22.69
CA MET A 157 10.83 4.01 22.27
C MET A 157 11.27 4.69 20.98
N THR A 158 10.42 4.70 19.97
CA THR A 158 10.65 5.45 18.73
C THR A 158 9.75 6.67 18.72
N ILE A 159 10.36 7.85 18.58
CA ILE A 159 9.69 9.14 18.66
C ILE A 159 9.94 9.87 17.35
N VAL A 160 8.87 10.32 16.70
CA VAL A 160 8.97 11.13 15.49
C VAL A 160 8.56 12.55 15.81
N LEU A 161 9.44 13.50 15.51
CA LEU A 161 9.24 14.91 15.76
C LEU A 161 9.31 15.70 14.45
N ARG A 162 8.55 16.79 14.35
CA ARG A 162 8.69 17.80 13.29
C ARG A 162 9.29 19.07 13.89
N GLY A 163 10.36 19.58 13.29
CA GLY A 163 10.99 20.80 13.78
C GLY A 163 12.29 21.15 13.05
N LEU A 164 12.96 22.17 13.56
CA LEU A 164 14.32 22.52 13.20
C LEU A 164 15.30 21.71 14.06
N ASP A 165 16.47 21.41 13.51
CA ASP A 165 17.50 20.58 14.15
C ASP A 165 17.86 21.07 15.57
N GLY A 166 17.95 22.38 15.81
CA GLY A 166 18.26 22.94 17.13
C GLY A 166 17.21 22.64 18.21
N VAL A 167 15.93 22.62 17.84
CA VAL A 167 14.81 22.31 18.75
C VAL A 167 14.80 20.81 19.06
N VAL A 168 15.09 19.98 18.06
CA VAL A 168 15.15 18.51 18.22
C VAL A 168 16.36 18.09 19.05
N GLU A 169 17.51 18.71 18.86
CA GLU A 169 18.70 18.46 19.68
C GLU A 169 18.46 18.85 21.15
N GLN A 170 17.71 19.93 21.39
CA GLN A 170 17.25 20.26 22.75
C GLN A 170 16.34 19.16 23.30
N ALA A 171 15.38 18.66 22.52
CA ALA A 171 14.52 17.55 22.95
C ALA A 171 15.34 16.29 23.27
N ARG A 172 16.33 15.95 22.43
CA ARG A 172 17.24 14.82 22.63
C ARG A 172 17.99 14.92 23.96
N ARG A 173 18.62 16.08 24.23
CA ARG A 173 19.36 16.32 25.49
C ARG A 173 18.46 16.21 26.72
N GLN A 174 17.22 16.67 26.62
CA GLN A 174 16.27 16.64 27.72
C GLN A 174 15.74 15.23 28.03
N LEU A 175 15.64 14.38 27.00
CA LEU A 175 15.29 12.97 27.19
C LEU A 175 16.48 12.18 27.74
N ASP A 176 17.71 12.55 27.36
CA ASP A 176 18.95 11.90 27.82
C ASP A 176 19.27 12.21 29.29
N ASP A 177 18.83 13.37 29.82
CA ASP A 177 18.99 13.77 31.23
C ASP A 177 18.08 12.97 32.19
N LEU A 178 17.16 12.16 31.67
CA LEU A 178 16.23 11.39 32.49
C LEU A 178 16.89 10.15 33.07
N VAL A 179 16.82 10.01 34.40
CA VAL A 179 17.29 8.83 35.14
C VAL A 179 16.86 7.47 34.53
N PRO A 180 15.60 7.24 34.12
CA PRO A 180 15.21 5.94 33.54
C PRO A 180 15.64 5.71 32.08
N VAL A 181 16.29 6.70 31.44
CA VAL A 181 16.72 6.60 30.04
C VAL A 181 18.21 6.23 30.00
N TRP A 182 18.54 5.20 29.24
CA TRP A 182 19.92 4.74 29.06
C TRP A 182 20.67 5.54 28.00
N ALA A 183 19.99 5.84 26.89
CA ALA A 183 20.54 6.63 25.79
C ALA A 183 19.44 7.09 24.84
N VAL A 184 19.66 8.25 24.21
CA VAL A 184 18.84 8.73 23.09
C VAL A 184 19.67 8.87 21.82
N LEU A 185 19.31 8.09 20.81
CA LEU A 185 19.93 8.09 19.48
C LEU A 185 19.09 8.89 18.49
N ASP A 186 19.74 9.66 17.62
CA ASP A 186 19.10 10.29 16.47
C ASP A 186 19.38 9.48 15.19
N TYR A 187 18.33 9.03 14.51
CA TYR A 187 18.41 8.30 13.24
C TYR A 187 18.07 9.15 12.02
N THR A 188 17.89 10.47 12.16
CA THR A 188 17.41 11.34 11.08
C THR A 188 18.19 11.20 9.77
N ASP A 189 19.52 11.11 9.82
CA ASP A 189 20.39 10.98 8.63
C ASP A 189 20.89 9.55 8.38
N SER A 190 20.48 8.60 9.23
CA SER A 190 20.92 7.21 9.14
C SER A 190 20.05 6.39 8.19
N ALA A 191 20.64 5.41 7.51
CA ALA A 191 19.88 4.47 6.69
C ALA A 191 19.00 3.58 7.58
N LEU A 192 17.67 3.73 7.50
CA LEU A 192 16.72 3.11 8.42
C LEU A 192 15.67 2.25 7.71
N VAL A 193 15.26 1.17 8.38
CA VAL A 193 14.05 0.42 8.03
C VAL A 193 12.89 1.02 8.82
N GLN A 194 11.96 1.64 8.10
CA GLN A 194 10.69 2.13 8.65
C GLN A 194 9.60 1.10 8.42
N ARG A 195 8.86 0.82 9.49
CA ARG A 195 7.66 0.00 9.46
C ARG A 195 6.57 0.63 10.31
N GLU A 196 5.37 0.53 9.81
CA GLU A 196 4.13 0.87 10.47
C GLU A 196 3.14 -0.23 10.07
N LEU A 197 2.21 -0.56 10.98
CA LEU A 197 1.17 -1.56 10.76
C LEU A 197 -0.17 -0.83 10.68
N LEU A 198 -0.93 -1.13 9.63
CA LEU A 198 -2.29 -0.65 9.42
C LEU A 198 -3.24 -1.85 9.47
N LEU A 199 -4.29 -1.72 10.27
CA LEU A 199 -5.50 -2.52 10.18
C LEU A 199 -6.63 -1.60 9.72
N ALA A 200 -7.30 -1.95 8.64
CA ALA A 200 -8.42 -1.16 8.11
C ALA A 200 -9.62 -2.07 7.84
N LYS A 201 -10.78 -1.64 8.33
CA LYS A 201 -12.07 -2.23 8.01
C LYS A 201 -12.69 -1.43 6.87
N VAL A 202 -12.95 -2.11 5.76
CA VAL A 202 -13.41 -1.51 4.51
C VAL A 202 -14.78 -2.05 4.16
N SER A 203 -15.68 -1.17 3.71
CA SER A 203 -16.99 -1.56 3.20
C SER A 203 -16.86 -2.30 1.87
N ILE A 204 -17.67 -3.34 1.66
CA ILE A 204 -17.82 -4.01 0.36
C ILE A 204 -19.18 -3.68 -0.29
N LEU A 205 -19.97 -2.79 0.31
CA LEU A 205 -21.30 -2.44 -0.17
C LEU A 205 -21.30 -1.36 -1.28
N GLY A 206 -20.15 -0.72 -1.52
CA GLY A 206 -19.99 0.38 -2.46
C GLY A 206 -19.87 1.76 -1.80
N PRO A 207 -19.46 2.78 -2.56
CA PRO A 207 -19.31 4.16 -2.08
C PRO A 207 -20.66 4.82 -1.72
N GLU A 208 -21.74 4.49 -2.41
CA GLU A 208 -23.06 5.14 -2.22
C GLU A 208 -23.61 4.85 -0.82
N VAL A 209 -23.47 3.61 -0.36
CA VAL A 209 -23.86 3.20 1.00
C VAL A 209 -22.96 3.83 2.05
N PHE A 210 -21.68 4.03 1.71
CA PHE A 210 -20.73 4.67 2.61
C PHE A 210 -21.08 6.15 2.81
N GLU A 211 -21.50 6.85 1.76
CA GLU A 211 -22.00 8.23 1.84
C GLU A 211 -23.27 8.33 2.70
N GLU A 212 -24.25 7.45 2.49
CA GLU A 212 -25.47 7.39 3.33
C GLU A 212 -25.11 7.14 4.80
N LEU A 213 -24.21 6.18 5.06
CA LEU A 213 -23.75 5.87 6.40
C LEU A 213 -23.04 7.07 7.04
N LEU A 214 -22.20 7.79 6.28
CA LEU A 214 -21.50 8.97 6.77
C LEU A 214 -22.46 10.11 7.10
N GLN A 215 -23.44 10.38 6.22
CA GLN A 215 -24.48 11.38 6.44
C GLN A 215 -25.31 11.06 7.69
N HIS A 216 -25.74 9.81 7.84
CA HIS A 216 -26.51 9.37 9.01
C HIS A 216 -25.75 9.59 10.33
N HIS A 217 -24.43 9.35 10.37
CA HIS A 217 -23.62 9.65 11.56
C HIS A 217 -23.46 11.16 11.80
N GLN A 218 -23.37 11.97 10.74
CA GLN A 218 -23.28 13.43 10.87
C GLN A 218 -24.56 14.01 11.48
N GLU A 219 -25.73 13.59 11.01
CA GLU A 219 -27.04 14.04 11.51
C GLU A 219 -27.25 13.70 12.99
N MET A 220 -26.77 12.53 13.45
CA MET A 220 -26.80 12.18 14.87
C MET A 220 -25.81 13.00 15.72
N SER A 221 -24.72 13.49 15.11
CA SER A 221 -23.65 14.20 15.83
C SER A 221 -23.88 15.70 15.97
N THR A 222 -24.69 16.31 15.08
CA THR A 222 -25.12 17.69 15.23
C THR A 222 -26.22 17.74 16.29
N PRO A 223 -25.95 18.25 17.51
CA PRO A 223 -27.02 18.51 18.46
C PRO A 223 -27.98 19.52 17.82
N GLU A 224 -29.28 19.35 18.06
CA GLU A 224 -30.32 20.35 17.76
C GLU A 224 -30.07 21.65 18.55
N SER A 225 -29.03 22.40 18.21
CA SER A 225 -28.78 23.76 18.68
C SER A 225 -28.90 24.68 17.48
N ASP A 226 -30.13 24.88 17.03
CA ASP A 226 -30.67 26.17 16.53
C ASP A 226 -32.13 26.00 16.07
N THR A 227 -33.00 25.51 16.96
CA THR A 227 -34.45 25.65 16.81
C THR A 227 -35.00 26.55 17.91
N ASN A 228 -34.60 27.83 17.85
CA ASN A 228 -35.30 28.92 18.55
C ASN A 228 -35.28 30.24 17.75
N ASN A 229 -35.42 30.14 16.42
CA ASN A 229 -35.95 31.24 15.61
C ASN A 229 -36.39 30.70 14.23
N PRO A 230 -37.68 30.56 13.93
CA PRO A 230 -38.12 30.42 12.55
C PRO A 230 -38.27 31.84 11.99
N SER A 231 -37.17 32.49 11.61
CA SER A 231 -37.26 33.60 10.65
C SER A 231 -37.54 32.99 9.28
N SER A 232 -38.70 33.36 8.76
CA SER A 232 -39.51 32.76 7.70
C SER A 232 -38.90 32.71 6.29
N GLU A 233 -37.58 32.63 6.14
CA GLU A 233 -36.91 32.75 4.83
C GLU A 233 -35.95 31.58 4.52
N GLU A 234 -35.39 30.90 5.53
CA GLU A 234 -34.41 29.82 5.30
C GLU A 234 -35.07 28.46 4.98
N ALA A 235 -36.33 28.26 5.37
CA ALA A 235 -37.07 27.04 5.03
C ALA A 235 -37.46 26.99 3.53
N GLN A 236 -37.68 28.15 2.89
CA GLN A 236 -38.01 28.21 1.47
C GLN A 236 -36.78 28.06 0.57
N HIS A 237 -35.58 28.38 1.06
CA HIS A 237 -34.34 28.14 0.32
C HIS A 237 -33.86 26.69 0.38
N ARG A 238 -34.27 25.90 1.39
CA ARG A 238 -33.86 24.49 1.56
C ARG A 238 -34.66 23.51 0.69
N GLU A 239 -35.89 23.86 0.31
CA GLU A 239 -36.67 23.09 -0.68
C GLU A 239 -36.29 23.43 -2.13
N MET A 240 -35.65 24.58 -2.39
CA MET A 240 -35.19 24.98 -3.73
C MET A 240 -33.86 24.35 -4.17
N HIS A 241 -33.05 23.82 -3.25
CA HIS A 241 -31.83 23.06 -3.60
C HIS A 241 -32.08 21.57 -3.90
N LYS A 242 -33.33 21.16 -4.14
CA LYS A 242 -33.67 19.92 -4.86
C LYS A 242 -33.69 20.10 -6.39
N VAL A 243 -33.26 21.26 -6.90
CA VAL A 243 -33.10 21.53 -8.34
C VAL A 243 -31.60 21.57 -8.68
N ASP A 244 -30.93 20.46 -8.45
CA ASP A 244 -29.73 20.12 -9.22
C ASP A 244 -29.89 18.67 -9.69
N GLY A 245 -30.70 18.51 -10.74
CA GLY A 245 -31.02 17.24 -11.39
C GLY A 245 -29.85 16.63 -12.16
N SER A 246 -28.63 16.80 -11.67
CA SER A 246 -27.38 16.27 -12.24
C SER A 246 -26.69 15.25 -11.31
N LEU A 247 -27.10 15.12 -10.04
CA LEU A 247 -26.56 14.13 -9.08
C LEU A 247 -27.46 12.90 -8.87
N SER A 248 -28.70 12.92 -9.35
CA SER A 248 -29.65 11.80 -9.18
C SER A 248 -29.36 10.59 -10.07
N GLU A 249 -28.48 10.72 -11.07
CA GLU A 249 -28.02 9.60 -11.92
C GLU A 249 -26.85 8.82 -11.30
N ILE A 250 -26.28 9.28 -10.17
CA ILE A 250 -25.11 8.65 -9.53
C ILE A 250 -25.52 7.52 -8.55
N ALA A 251 -26.78 7.50 -8.09
CA ALA A 251 -27.25 6.56 -7.07
C ALA A 251 -27.97 5.31 -7.65
N ASP A 252 -27.58 4.87 -8.85
CA ASP A 252 -28.15 3.68 -9.50
C ASP A 252 -27.63 2.38 -8.88
N TYR A 253 -26.43 2.39 -8.30
CA TYR A 253 -25.78 1.21 -7.72
C TYR A 253 -26.05 1.01 -6.22
N HIS A 254 -27.03 1.71 -5.66
CA HIS A 254 -27.38 1.53 -4.25
C HIS A 254 -28.00 0.13 -4.00
N PRO A 255 -27.57 -0.63 -2.98
CA PRO A 255 -28.04 -2.00 -2.75
C PRO A 255 -29.55 -2.13 -2.51
N ASN A 256 -30.22 -1.07 -2.01
CA ASN A 256 -31.68 -1.07 -1.84
C ASN A 256 -32.44 -0.93 -3.17
N ARG A 257 -31.79 -0.42 -4.22
CA ARG A 257 -32.39 -0.21 -5.56
C ARG A 257 -32.04 -1.32 -6.55
N LEU A 258 -30.95 -2.05 -6.29
CA LEU A 258 -30.48 -3.17 -7.09
C LEU A 258 -31.18 -4.48 -6.75
N ALA A 259 -31.21 -5.42 -7.71
CA ALA A 259 -31.61 -6.79 -7.43
C ALA A 259 -30.62 -7.46 -6.47
N ALA A 260 -31.10 -8.28 -5.52
CA ALA A 260 -30.25 -8.91 -4.51
C ALA A 260 -29.09 -9.75 -5.09
N SER A 261 -29.30 -10.41 -6.25
CA SER A 261 -28.26 -11.15 -6.96
C SER A 261 -27.20 -10.24 -7.58
N GLU A 262 -27.59 -9.09 -8.09
CA GLU A 262 -26.69 -8.08 -8.66
C GLU A 262 -25.87 -7.41 -7.57
N ALA A 263 -26.53 -6.99 -6.48
CA ALA A 263 -25.87 -6.46 -5.29
C ALA A 263 -24.84 -7.46 -4.73
N LEU A 264 -25.15 -8.76 -4.70
CA LEU A 264 -24.20 -9.78 -4.27
C LEU A 264 -22.96 -9.86 -5.18
N ARG A 265 -23.12 -9.70 -6.50
CA ARG A 265 -21.99 -9.73 -7.44
C ARG A 265 -21.10 -8.51 -7.26
N HIS A 266 -21.68 -7.32 -7.13
CA HIS A 266 -20.92 -6.10 -6.85
C HIS A 266 -20.14 -6.19 -5.53
N LYS A 267 -20.74 -6.78 -4.49
CA LYS A 267 -20.02 -7.05 -3.22
C LYS A 267 -18.76 -7.89 -3.44
N HIS A 268 -18.86 -8.96 -4.23
CA HIS A 268 -17.70 -9.83 -4.51
C HIS A 268 -16.67 -9.14 -5.42
N GLU A 269 -17.11 -8.31 -6.36
CA GLU A 269 -16.23 -7.51 -7.22
C GLU A 269 -15.43 -6.48 -6.40
N HIS A 270 -16.07 -5.77 -5.48
CA HIS A 270 -15.39 -4.86 -4.56
C HIS A 270 -14.41 -5.61 -3.65
N LEU A 271 -14.83 -6.76 -3.11
CA LEU A 271 -13.95 -7.61 -2.30
C LEU A 271 -12.72 -8.09 -3.09
N GLU A 272 -12.89 -8.52 -4.34
CA GLU A 272 -11.81 -8.95 -5.22
C GLU A 272 -10.84 -7.78 -5.51
N ALA A 273 -11.36 -6.61 -5.83
CA ALA A 273 -10.56 -5.41 -6.07
C ALA A 273 -9.75 -5.00 -4.83
N ILE A 274 -10.37 -4.98 -3.65
CA ILE A 274 -9.69 -4.67 -2.37
C ILE A 274 -8.62 -5.71 -2.07
N THR A 275 -8.91 -6.99 -2.28
CA THR A 275 -7.97 -8.09 -2.08
C THR A 275 -6.76 -7.95 -3.00
N HIS A 276 -6.99 -7.67 -4.29
CA HIS A 276 -5.92 -7.47 -5.27
C HIS A 276 -5.03 -6.27 -4.92
N LEU A 277 -5.62 -5.12 -4.58
CA LEU A 277 -4.89 -3.94 -4.12
C LEU A 277 -4.07 -4.25 -2.86
N THR A 278 -4.66 -4.97 -1.91
CA THR A 278 -3.99 -5.34 -0.65
C THR A 278 -2.77 -6.23 -0.91
N HIS A 279 -2.89 -7.23 -1.80
CA HIS A 279 -1.76 -8.08 -2.20
C HIS A 279 -0.65 -7.31 -2.94
N GLN A 280 -1.00 -6.38 -3.84
CA GLN A 280 0.00 -5.54 -4.53
C GLN A 280 0.81 -4.67 -3.55
N PHE A 281 0.16 -4.21 -2.47
CA PHE A 281 0.83 -3.45 -1.43
C PHE A 281 1.65 -4.32 -0.46
N GLY A 282 1.53 -5.65 -0.55
CA GLY A 282 2.20 -6.61 0.33
C GLY A 282 1.45 -6.89 1.64
N GLY A 283 0.16 -6.57 1.68
CA GLY A 283 -0.75 -6.84 2.79
C GLY A 283 -1.47 -8.18 2.68
N LYS A 284 -2.39 -8.41 3.61
CA LYS A 284 -3.25 -9.59 3.69
C LYS A 284 -4.67 -9.20 4.07
N VAL A 285 -5.65 -9.96 3.59
CA VAL A 285 -7.03 -9.87 4.08
C VAL A 285 -7.16 -10.84 5.27
N LEU A 286 -7.53 -10.32 6.44
CA LEU A 286 -7.62 -11.08 7.68
C LEU A 286 -9.02 -11.63 7.93
N ASP A 287 -10.04 -10.83 7.63
CA ASP A 287 -11.45 -11.18 7.90
C ASP A 287 -12.34 -10.73 6.74
N ILE A 288 -13.36 -11.53 6.45
CA ILE A 288 -14.35 -11.28 5.40
C ILE A 288 -15.73 -11.49 6.02
N SER A 289 -16.48 -10.41 6.12
CA SER A 289 -17.86 -10.40 6.59
C SER A 289 -18.84 -10.23 5.42
N THR A 290 -20.14 -10.19 5.71
CA THR A 290 -21.19 -10.04 4.69
C THR A 290 -21.23 -8.66 4.05
N ASN A 291 -20.75 -7.64 4.78
CA ASN A 291 -20.85 -6.22 4.40
C ASN A 291 -19.52 -5.48 4.48
N ASN A 292 -18.47 -6.07 5.05
CA ASN A 292 -17.16 -5.47 5.17
C ASN A 292 -16.05 -6.52 5.15
N CYS A 293 -14.81 -6.07 4.98
CA CYS A 293 -13.61 -6.89 5.12
C CYS A 293 -12.56 -6.15 5.95
N ILE A 294 -11.65 -6.90 6.58
CA ILE A 294 -10.53 -6.33 7.34
C ILE A 294 -9.23 -6.66 6.62
N VAL A 295 -8.45 -5.62 6.33
CA VAL A 295 -7.15 -5.71 5.68
C VAL A 295 -6.02 -5.34 6.64
N GLU A 296 -4.90 -6.04 6.52
CA GLU A 296 -3.66 -5.80 7.23
C GLU A 296 -2.58 -5.38 6.23
N LEU A 297 -1.85 -4.31 6.55
CA LEU A 297 -0.69 -3.86 5.77
C LEU A 297 0.47 -3.45 6.68
N SER A 298 1.66 -3.98 6.41
CA SER A 298 2.90 -3.54 7.07
C SER A 298 3.86 -2.92 6.05
N ALA A 299 4.10 -1.61 6.14
CA ALA A 299 4.94 -0.90 5.18
C ALA A 299 5.55 0.40 5.78
N LYS A 300 6.27 1.16 4.96
CA LYS A 300 6.71 2.53 5.34
C LYS A 300 5.48 3.45 5.42
N PRO A 301 5.48 4.51 6.27
CA PRO A 301 4.34 5.41 6.43
C PRO A 301 3.84 6.03 5.12
N SER A 302 4.75 6.38 4.21
CA SER A 302 4.39 6.93 2.89
C SER A 302 3.60 5.94 2.04
N ARG A 303 3.99 4.66 2.03
CA ARG A 303 3.30 3.60 1.28
C ARG A 303 1.93 3.28 1.88
N ILE A 304 1.80 3.32 3.21
CA ILE A 304 0.51 3.16 3.91
C ILE A 304 -0.44 4.32 3.57
N ASN A 305 0.06 5.56 3.57
CA ASN A 305 -0.75 6.72 3.18
C ASN A 305 -1.26 6.60 1.74
N SER A 306 -0.41 6.15 0.80
CA SER A 306 -0.83 5.88 -0.58
C SER A 306 -1.90 4.78 -0.65
N PHE A 307 -1.74 3.70 0.11
CA PHE A 307 -2.71 2.62 0.18
C PHE A 307 -4.08 3.09 0.69
N LEU A 308 -4.10 3.85 1.80
CA LEU A 308 -5.33 4.43 2.34
C LEU A 308 -6.03 5.35 1.34
N LYS A 309 -5.27 6.13 0.57
CA LYS A 309 -5.82 7.00 -0.49
C LYS A 309 -6.43 6.21 -1.67
N LEU A 310 -5.94 5.01 -1.94
CA LEU A 310 -6.56 4.15 -2.97
C LEU A 310 -7.83 3.49 -2.42
N ILE A 311 -7.78 2.98 -1.19
CA ILE A 311 -8.91 2.29 -0.56
C ILE A 311 -10.02 3.24 -0.12
N SER A 312 -9.74 4.53 0.08
CA SER A 312 -10.75 5.50 0.53
C SER A 312 -12.01 5.54 -0.36
N HIS A 313 -11.89 5.21 -1.64
CA HIS A 313 -13.02 5.15 -2.58
C HIS A 313 -14.02 4.03 -2.27
N PHE A 314 -13.60 2.94 -1.62
CA PHE A 314 -14.50 1.87 -1.22
C PHE A 314 -15.25 2.17 0.09
N GLY A 315 -14.81 3.18 0.84
CA GLY A 315 -15.34 3.52 2.17
C GLY A 315 -14.62 2.78 3.29
N ILE A 316 -13.75 3.50 4.01
CA ILE A 316 -13.06 2.99 5.20
C ILE A 316 -13.99 3.21 6.39
N LEU A 317 -14.50 2.12 6.96
CA LEU A 317 -15.39 2.16 8.13
C LEU A 317 -14.60 2.44 9.41
N GLU A 318 -13.44 1.82 9.54
CA GLU A 318 -12.56 1.94 10.70
C GLU A 318 -11.11 1.75 10.26
N SER A 319 -10.17 2.46 10.89
CA SER A 319 -8.75 2.17 10.70
C SER A 319 -7.99 2.35 12.00
N THR A 320 -7.09 1.41 12.26
CA THR A 320 -6.12 1.47 13.36
C THR A 320 -4.73 1.42 12.76
N ARG A 321 -3.93 2.44 13.09
CA ARG A 321 -2.54 2.55 12.65
C ARG A 321 -1.64 2.55 13.87
N THR A 322 -0.54 1.82 13.77
CA THR A 322 0.55 2.01 14.73
C THR A 322 1.27 3.32 14.43
N GLY A 323 2.15 3.76 15.33
CA GLY A 323 3.13 4.76 14.96
C GLY A 323 4.30 4.15 14.17
N LEU A 324 5.30 4.99 13.86
CA LEU A 324 6.50 4.57 13.16
C LEU A 324 7.42 3.76 14.09
N MET A 325 7.72 2.53 13.68
CA MET A 325 8.83 1.73 14.19
C MET A 325 10.03 1.89 13.27
N ALA A 326 11.22 2.10 13.84
CA ALA A 326 12.44 2.27 13.09
C ALA A 326 13.57 1.39 13.65
N LEU A 327 14.33 0.78 12.74
CA LEU A 327 15.58 0.09 13.07
C LEU A 327 16.68 0.53 12.09
N PRO A 328 17.88 0.88 12.57
CA PRO A 328 18.99 1.23 11.69
C PRO A 328 19.42 0.02 10.85
N ARG A 329 19.72 0.25 9.58
CA ARG A 329 20.32 -0.75 8.69
C ARG A 329 21.83 -0.66 8.80
N SER A 330 22.48 -1.82 8.75
CA SER A 330 23.90 -1.87 8.41
C SER A 330 24.05 -1.62 6.91
N PRO A 331 24.70 -0.52 6.48
CA PRO A 331 24.98 -0.31 5.07
C PRO A 331 25.91 -1.42 4.58
N LEU A 332 25.54 -2.06 3.48
CA LEU A 332 26.44 -2.95 2.75
C LEU A 332 27.13 -2.09 1.71
N THR A 333 28.40 -1.81 1.92
CA THR A 333 29.23 -1.09 0.95
C THR A 333 30.12 -2.15 0.29
N SER A 334 30.28 -2.09 -1.04
CA SER A 334 31.30 -2.93 -1.67
C SER A 334 32.69 -2.43 -1.26
N PRO A 335 33.72 -3.29 -1.15
CA PRO A 335 35.05 -2.84 -0.71
C PRO A 335 35.67 -1.76 -1.62
N ALA A 336 35.21 -1.61 -2.86
CA ALA A 336 35.62 -0.52 -3.75
C ALA A 336 35.02 0.84 -3.33
N GLU A 337 33.75 0.86 -2.95
CA GLU A 337 33.03 2.06 -2.51
C GLU A 337 33.43 2.50 -1.08
N GLU A 338 33.96 1.59 -0.24
CA GLU A 338 34.51 1.94 1.08
C GLU A 338 35.77 2.81 0.93
N VAL A 339 36.65 2.48 -0.02
CA VAL A 339 37.87 3.25 -0.31
C VAL A 339 37.54 4.65 -0.86
N GLU A 340 36.51 4.78 -1.69
CA GLU A 340 36.06 6.08 -2.21
C GLU A 340 35.45 6.97 -1.12
N LYS A 341 34.67 6.38 -0.19
CA LYS A 341 34.12 7.14 0.95
C LYS A 341 35.20 7.54 1.95
N GLU A 342 36.13 6.64 2.27
CA GLU A 342 37.26 6.98 3.12
C GLU A 342 38.11 8.09 2.46
N ALA A 343 38.37 8.02 1.15
CA ALA A 343 39.07 9.07 0.43
C ALA A 343 38.29 10.41 0.42
N ALA A 344 36.97 10.38 0.28
CA ALA A 344 36.12 11.57 0.32
C ALA A 344 36.02 12.21 1.72
N ASP A 345 35.96 11.41 2.78
CA ASP A 345 35.97 11.89 4.18
C ASP A 345 37.36 12.44 4.58
N ILE A 346 38.44 11.91 4.00
CA ILE A 346 39.81 12.40 4.23
C ILE A 346 40.06 13.74 3.51
N VAL A 347 39.46 13.95 2.34
CA VAL A 347 39.60 15.21 1.57
C VAL A 347 38.48 16.17 1.99
N ASP A 348 38.64 16.78 3.16
CA ASP A 348 37.77 17.87 3.62
C ASP A 348 37.79 19.01 2.58
N THR A 349 36.65 19.21 1.91
CA THR A 349 36.46 20.22 0.84
C THR A 349 36.78 21.66 1.27
N SER A 350 36.91 21.91 2.58
CA SER A 350 37.38 23.19 3.12
C SER A 350 38.90 23.43 2.98
N THR A 351 39.67 22.39 2.63
CA THR A 351 41.14 22.46 2.47
C THR A 351 41.59 22.71 1.03
N LEU A 352 40.67 22.71 0.07
CA LEU A 352 40.99 23.00 -1.32
C LEU A 352 41.08 24.53 -1.52
N PRO A 353 42.17 25.05 -2.10
CA PRO A 353 42.27 26.47 -2.40
C PRO A 353 41.18 26.87 -3.41
N PRO A 354 40.53 28.03 -3.25
CA PRO A 354 39.56 28.51 -4.22
C PRO A 354 40.27 28.75 -5.55
N GLY A 355 39.83 28.03 -6.59
CA GLY A 355 40.32 28.15 -7.97
C GLY A 355 39.66 29.28 -8.73
#